data_AF-A0A7X7G2U3-F1
#
_entry.id   AF-A0A7X7G2U3-F1
#
_cell.length_a   1.000
_cell.length_b   1.000
_cell.length_c   1.000
_cell.angle_alpha   90.00
_cell.angle_beta   90.00
_cell.angle_gamma   90.00
#
_symmetry.space_group_name_H-M   'P 1'
#
loop_
_entity.id
_entity.type
_entity.pdbx_description
1 polymer ?
#
loop_
_entity_poly.entity_id
_entity_poly.type
_entity_poly.pdbx_seq_one_letter_code
_entity_poly.pdbx_strand_id
1 'polypeptide(L)'
;MSNGDELHGRLETWPNPLQLTQDSRVHDIPWQQAAEIRILPDSERMVRQWRFAEPGQVRKIMWGDPYPVRTVRARVELNNGSVVTGRPSAAALYLRDEEGVRKVLVLSKQSGKAGETLEQLVYPVRITLGGGAPEKAAGAMELNIPAAFASAGEVVSLSWDSLIRIQAGRDPGTGTWRLPDAGGGRRFLAVRGPAGITAGWSDSQDFEMWALVEDALLELRDFFDDRRLLGVHVAPDGETIYSLVLQIRRGGTTLDRTRNRPWRLAIIRWKFDQDEAAFMAAGLGCFFRGIKAASEPPPAVRLSGELWQ
;
A
#
# COMPACT_ATOMS: atom_id res chain seq x y z
N MET A 1 -11.27 -4.11 -22.00
CA MET A 1 -9.84 -4.39 -22.31
C MET A 1 -9.42 -3.55 -23.51
N SER A 2 -8.12 -3.39 -23.80
CA SER A 2 -7.64 -2.56 -24.91
C SER A 2 -7.97 -3.11 -26.30
N ASN A 3 -8.24 -4.42 -26.39
CA ASN A 3 -8.70 -5.10 -27.60
C ASN A 3 -10.23 -5.10 -27.75
N GLY A 4 -10.96 -4.41 -26.88
CA GLY A 4 -12.43 -4.38 -26.89
C GLY A 4 -13.09 -5.43 -26.01
N ASP A 5 -12.38 -6.48 -25.57
CA ASP A 5 -12.96 -7.52 -24.72
C ASP A 5 -13.46 -6.96 -23.38
N GLU A 6 -14.54 -7.53 -22.86
CA GLU A 6 -15.03 -7.25 -21.52
C GLU A 6 -14.89 -8.50 -20.65
N LEU A 7 -14.41 -8.30 -19.43
CA LEU A 7 -14.26 -9.37 -18.44
C LEU A 7 -15.15 -9.03 -17.25
N HIS A 8 -16.06 -9.93 -16.94
CA HIS A 8 -17.00 -9.83 -15.82
C HIS A 8 -16.80 -11.01 -14.89
N GLY A 9 -16.79 -10.76 -13.58
CA GLY A 9 -16.59 -11.82 -12.60
C GLY A 9 -16.44 -11.28 -11.19
N ARG A 10 -16.47 -12.20 -10.22
CA ARG A 10 -16.26 -11.90 -8.81
C ARG A 10 -14.77 -12.01 -8.50
N LEU A 11 -14.21 -11.03 -7.79
CA LEU A 11 -12.85 -11.15 -7.27
C LEU A 11 -12.78 -12.30 -6.25
N GLU A 12 -11.84 -13.23 -6.43
CA GLU A 12 -11.62 -14.32 -5.47
C GLU A 12 -11.11 -13.80 -4.13
N THR A 13 -10.15 -12.89 -4.19
CA THR A 13 -9.55 -12.22 -3.04
C THR A 13 -9.28 -10.77 -3.40
N TRP A 14 -9.30 -9.91 -2.40
CA TRP A 14 -8.83 -8.55 -2.56
C TRP A 14 -7.31 -8.55 -2.69
N PRO A 15 -6.74 -7.93 -3.74
CA PRO A 15 -5.30 -7.76 -3.82
C PRO A 15 -4.81 -6.78 -2.76
N ASN A 16 -3.49 -6.75 -2.58
CA ASN A 16 -2.84 -5.62 -1.91
C ASN A 16 -3.30 -4.29 -2.52
N PRO A 17 -3.37 -3.20 -1.74
CA PRO A 17 -3.77 -1.88 -2.23
C PRO A 17 -3.06 -1.50 -3.54
N LEU A 18 -3.80 -0.93 -4.47
CA LEU A 18 -3.24 -0.40 -5.71
C LEU A 18 -2.32 0.77 -5.34
N GLN A 19 -1.01 0.56 -5.50
CA GLN A 19 -0.05 1.63 -5.27
C GLN A 19 0.11 2.48 -6.52
N LEU A 20 -0.07 3.78 -6.39
CA LEU A 20 0.25 4.75 -7.43
C LEU A 20 1.43 5.60 -7.00
N THR A 21 2.48 5.63 -7.82
CA THR A 21 3.59 6.54 -7.63
C THR A 21 3.35 7.80 -8.44
N GLN A 22 3.23 8.93 -7.75
CA GLN A 22 3.18 10.27 -8.34
C GLN A 22 4.41 11.05 -7.89
N ASP A 23 5.31 11.32 -8.83
CA ASP A 23 6.63 11.91 -8.58
C ASP A 23 7.48 11.11 -7.58
N SER A 24 7.40 11.47 -6.30
CA SER A 24 8.09 10.80 -5.18
C SER A 24 7.15 10.38 -4.06
N ARG A 25 5.84 10.60 -4.23
CA ARG A 25 4.79 10.19 -3.30
C ARG A 25 4.19 8.88 -3.78
N VAL A 26 3.94 7.99 -2.84
CA VAL A 26 3.26 6.72 -3.11
C VAL A 26 1.91 6.75 -2.41
N HIS A 27 0.85 6.54 -3.19
CA HIS A 27 -0.53 6.48 -2.73
C HIS A 27 -0.95 5.01 -2.68
N ASP A 28 -1.32 4.52 -1.51
CA ASP A 28 -1.94 3.19 -1.35
C ASP A 28 -3.45 3.34 -1.43
N ILE A 29 -4.05 2.81 -2.50
CA ILE A 29 -5.50 2.88 -2.72
C ILE A 29 -6.10 1.48 -2.52
N PRO A 30 -6.88 1.26 -1.45
CA PRO A 30 -7.68 0.04 -1.33
C PRO A 30 -8.63 -0.09 -2.52
N TRP A 31 -8.71 -1.28 -3.09
CA TRP A 31 -9.53 -1.53 -4.28
C TRP A 31 -11.01 -1.17 -4.04
N GLN A 32 -11.50 -1.38 -2.82
CA GLN A 32 -12.87 -1.07 -2.39
C GLN A 32 -13.20 0.43 -2.45
N GLN A 33 -12.19 1.30 -2.45
CA GLN A 33 -12.37 2.75 -2.54
C GLN A 33 -12.34 3.26 -3.97
N ALA A 34 -11.85 2.46 -4.92
CA ALA A 34 -11.77 2.85 -6.31
C ALA A 34 -13.13 2.64 -6.98
N ALA A 35 -13.81 3.74 -7.30
CA ALA A 35 -15.01 3.72 -8.12
C ALA A 35 -14.66 3.30 -9.55
N GLU A 36 -13.59 3.88 -10.08
CA GLU A 36 -13.12 3.60 -11.43
C GLU A 36 -11.61 3.76 -11.53
N ILE A 37 -10.98 2.83 -12.24
CA ILE A 37 -9.56 2.88 -12.56
C ILE A 37 -9.45 2.94 -14.08
N ARG A 38 -8.94 4.07 -14.59
CA ARG A 38 -8.58 4.22 -16.00
C ARG A 38 -7.08 4.06 -16.17
N ILE A 39 -6.67 3.22 -17.10
CA ILE A 39 -5.26 2.99 -17.42
C ILE A 39 -5.02 3.52 -18.82
N LEU A 40 -4.04 4.41 -18.94
CA LEU A 40 -3.72 5.13 -20.15
C LEU A 40 -2.25 4.89 -20.52
N PRO A 41 -1.91 4.74 -21.80
CA PRO A 41 -0.52 4.75 -22.24
C PRO A 41 0.17 6.05 -21.83
N ASP A 42 1.35 5.93 -21.23
CA ASP A 42 2.24 7.05 -20.86
C ASP A 42 3.38 7.17 -21.89
N SER A 43 3.86 6.04 -22.41
CA SER A 43 4.82 5.97 -23.52
C SER A 43 4.69 4.63 -24.23
N GLU A 44 4.79 4.66 -25.55
CA GLU A 44 4.76 3.48 -26.43
C GLU A 44 5.90 3.56 -27.44
N ARG A 45 6.59 2.45 -27.65
CA ARG A 45 7.70 2.38 -28.60
C ARG A 45 7.98 0.96 -29.06
N MET A 46 8.48 0.85 -30.29
CA MET A 46 9.13 -0.36 -30.79
C MET A 46 10.62 -0.29 -30.44
N VAL A 47 11.12 -1.29 -29.73
CA VAL A 47 12.51 -1.37 -29.27
C VAL A 47 13.19 -2.53 -29.98
N ARG A 48 14.47 -2.40 -30.32
CA ARG A 48 15.30 -3.53 -30.77
C ARG A 48 16.30 -3.90 -29.69
N GLN A 49 16.64 -5.19 -29.62
CA GLN A 49 17.74 -5.62 -28.77
C GLN A 49 19.05 -5.02 -29.28
N TRP A 50 20.03 -4.92 -28.40
CA TRP A 50 21.36 -4.46 -28.76
C TRP A 50 22.41 -5.29 -28.07
N ARG A 51 23.57 -5.43 -28.71
CA ARG A 51 24.78 -6.01 -28.14
C ARG A 51 25.96 -5.11 -28.43
N PHE A 52 27.03 -5.21 -27.65
CA PHE A 52 28.29 -4.60 -28.03
C PHE A 52 28.84 -5.29 -29.28
N ALA A 53 29.48 -4.53 -30.16
CA ALA A 53 30.08 -5.07 -31.37
C ALA A 53 31.08 -6.18 -31.06
N GLU A 54 31.91 -5.94 -30.05
CA GLU A 54 32.88 -6.86 -29.48
C GLU A 54 32.98 -6.60 -27.96
N PRO A 55 33.39 -7.59 -27.14
CA PRO A 55 33.67 -7.38 -25.73
C PRO A 55 34.67 -6.24 -25.52
N GLY A 56 34.31 -5.24 -24.71
CA GLY A 56 35.15 -4.07 -24.43
C GLY A 56 34.97 -2.87 -25.36
N GLN A 57 34.20 -2.99 -26.46
CA GLN A 57 33.83 -1.84 -27.28
C GLN A 57 32.55 -1.16 -26.78
N VAL A 58 32.50 0.18 -26.82
CA VAL A 58 31.30 0.97 -26.47
C VAL A 58 30.25 1.00 -27.60
N ARG A 59 30.62 0.55 -28.80
CA ARG A 59 29.75 0.58 -29.99
C ARG A 59 28.65 -0.48 -29.87
N LYS A 60 27.40 -0.02 -29.86
CA LYS A 60 26.20 -0.87 -29.80
C LYS A 60 25.73 -1.23 -31.21
N ILE A 61 25.48 -2.51 -31.44
CA ILE A 61 24.87 -3.05 -32.66
C ILE A 61 23.45 -3.49 -32.29
N MET A 62 22.46 -2.91 -32.98
CA MET A 62 21.07 -3.34 -32.86
C MET A 62 20.89 -4.68 -33.57
N TRP A 63 20.20 -5.62 -32.93
CA TRP A 63 19.99 -6.97 -33.44
C TRP A 63 18.58 -7.45 -33.16
N GLY A 64 18.10 -8.37 -34.00
CA GLY A 64 16.79 -9.00 -33.88
C GLY A 64 15.64 -8.10 -34.33
N ASP A 65 14.46 -8.69 -34.36
CA ASP A 65 13.24 -7.97 -34.71
C ASP A 65 12.84 -6.99 -33.60
N PRO A 66 12.23 -5.84 -33.96
CA PRO A 66 11.70 -4.94 -32.97
C PRO A 66 10.58 -5.61 -32.16
N TYR A 67 10.44 -5.21 -30.90
CA TYR A 67 9.40 -5.65 -29.97
C TYR A 67 8.73 -4.45 -29.30
N PRO A 68 7.44 -4.55 -28.96
CA PRO A 68 6.67 -3.45 -28.43
C PRO A 68 6.96 -3.28 -26.93
N VAL A 69 7.08 -2.03 -26.48
CA VAL A 69 7.18 -1.68 -25.06
C VAL A 69 6.22 -0.54 -24.77
N ARG A 70 5.35 -0.75 -23.78
CA ARG A 70 4.43 0.27 -23.25
C ARG A 70 4.71 0.53 -21.78
N THR A 71 4.69 1.80 -21.38
CA THR A 71 4.50 2.19 -19.99
C THR A 71 3.14 2.86 -19.83
N VAL A 72 2.52 2.75 -18.66
CA VAL A 72 1.17 3.27 -18.41
C VAL A 72 1.13 4.21 -17.22
N ARG A 73 0.08 5.03 -17.18
CA ARG A 73 -0.37 5.81 -16.03
C ARG A 73 -1.80 5.40 -15.70
N ALA A 74 -2.13 5.39 -14.41
CA ALA A 74 -3.47 5.17 -13.93
C ALA A 74 -4.08 6.50 -13.42
N ARG A 75 -5.35 6.72 -13.73
CA ARG A 75 -6.22 7.70 -13.07
C ARG A 75 -7.27 6.91 -12.30
N VAL A 76 -7.27 7.06 -10.98
CA VAL A 76 -8.20 6.39 -10.09
C VAL A 76 -9.15 7.42 -9.53
N GLU A 77 -10.43 7.21 -9.81
CA GLU A 77 -11.51 7.94 -9.19
C GLU A 77 -11.97 7.18 -7.95
N LEU A 78 -11.96 7.85 -6.81
CA LEU A 78 -12.35 7.26 -5.54
C LEU A 78 -13.84 7.48 -5.31
N ASN A 79 -14.46 6.62 -4.48
CA ASN A 79 -15.88 6.70 -4.13
C ASN A 79 -16.28 8.04 -3.48
N ASN A 80 -15.32 8.79 -2.93
CA ASN A 80 -15.54 10.12 -2.37
C ASN A 80 -15.42 11.25 -3.41
N GLY A 81 -15.31 10.93 -4.71
CA GLY A 81 -15.18 11.88 -5.82
C GLY A 81 -13.76 12.45 -6.02
N SER A 82 -12.81 12.14 -5.13
CA SER A 82 -11.42 12.57 -5.32
C SER A 82 -10.71 11.71 -6.38
N VAL A 83 -9.69 12.29 -7.01
CA VAL A 83 -8.97 11.67 -8.11
C VAL A 83 -7.49 11.58 -7.77
N VAL A 84 -6.91 10.39 -7.92
CA VAL A 84 -5.48 10.14 -7.77
C VAL A 84 -4.90 9.68 -9.10
N THR A 85 -3.78 10.28 -9.52
CA THR A 85 -3.11 9.92 -10.77
C THR A 85 -1.66 9.52 -10.50
N GLY A 86 -1.19 8.45 -11.14
CA GLY A 86 0.21 8.05 -11.01
C GLY A 86 0.55 6.79 -11.78
N ARG A 87 1.81 6.37 -11.72
CA ARG A 87 2.26 5.10 -12.29
C ARG A 87 1.84 3.96 -11.37
N PRO A 88 1.07 2.97 -11.84
CA PRO A 88 0.63 1.87 -11.00
C PRO A 88 1.76 0.88 -10.71
N SER A 89 1.88 0.41 -9.48
CA SER A 89 2.65 -0.81 -9.19
C SER A 89 1.98 -2.03 -9.80
N ALA A 90 2.74 -3.11 -9.97
CA ALA A 90 2.21 -4.36 -10.48
C ALA A 90 1.11 -4.91 -9.55
N ALA A 91 -0.06 -5.21 -10.10
CA ALA A 91 -1.16 -5.85 -9.40
C ALA A 91 -1.79 -6.94 -10.26
N ALA A 92 -2.27 -7.99 -9.60
CA ALA A 92 -2.99 -9.10 -10.23
C ALA A 92 -4.39 -9.21 -9.62
N LEU A 93 -5.40 -9.21 -10.48
CA LEU A 93 -6.79 -9.45 -10.13
C LEU A 93 -7.15 -10.85 -10.61
N TYR A 94 -7.67 -11.67 -9.70
CA TYR A 94 -8.17 -13.01 -10.02
C TYR A 94 -9.70 -12.92 -10.03
N LEU A 95 -10.28 -12.93 -11.23
CA LEU A 95 -11.72 -12.86 -11.46
C LEU A 95 -12.24 -14.29 -11.66
N ARG A 96 -13.19 -14.69 -10.84
CA ARG A 96 -13.93 -15.95 -10.98
C ARG A 96 -15.28 -15.69 -11.63
N ASP A 97 -15.60 -16.49 -12.63
CA ASP A 97 -16.88 -16.56 -13.32
C ASP A 97 -17.29 -18.02 -13.52
N GLU A 98 -18.31 -18.26 -14.36
CA GLU A 98 -18.82 -19.60 -14.67
C GLU A 98 -17.80 -20.47 -15.44
N GLU A 99 -16.88 -19.86 -16.19
CA GLU A 99 -15.86 -20.53 -17.01
C GLU A 99 -14.59 -20.86 -16.20
N GLY A 100 -14.40 -20.21 -15.05
CA GLY A 100 -13.32 -20.47 -14.12
C GLY A 100 -12.67 -19.20 -13.60
N VAL A 101 -11.35 -19.26 -13.36
CA VAL A 101 -10.58 -18.14 -12.79
C VAL A 101 -9.69 -17.53 -13.86
N ARG A 102 -9.91 -16.25 -14.14
CA ARG A 102 -9.13 -15.43 -15.08
C ARG A 102 -8.24 -14.45 -14.32
N LYS A 103 -6.98 -14.36 -14.72
CA LYS A 103 -6.00 -13.42 -14.14
C LYS A 103 -5.87 -12.17 -15.00
N VAL A 104 -6.19 -11.01 -14.45
CA VAL A 104 -5.98 -9.70 -15.08
C VAL A 104 -4.80 -8.99 -14.43
N LEU A 105 -3.83 -8.59 -15.23
CA LEU A 105 -2.62 -7.90 -14.77
C LEU A 105 -2.69 -6.40 -15.04
N VAL A 106 -2.42 -5.62 -14.00
CA VAL A 106 -2.14 -4.19 -14.09
C VAL A 106 -0.63 -4.01 -13.88
N LEU A 107 0.09 -3.61 -14.92
CA LEU A 107 1.55 -3.47 -14.89
C LEU A 107 1.93 -2.03 -15.27
N SER A 108 2.92 -1.44 -14.57
CA SER A 108 3.49 -0.14 -14.97
C SER A 108 4.18 -0.18 -16.34
N LYS A 109 4.69 -1.35 -16.73
CA LYS A 109 5.41 -1.58 -17.98
C LYS A 109 5.04 -2.94 -18.56
N GLN A 110 4.80 -2.97 -19.86
CA GLN A 110 4.51 -4.15 -20.66
C GLN A 110 5.54 -4.25 -21.78
N SER A 111 6.00 -5.46 -22.07
CA SER A 111 6.93 -5.72 -23.19
C SER A 111 6.46 -6.97 -23.92
N GLY A 112 6.38 -6.90 -25.23
CA GLY A 112 6.04 -8.03 -26.09
C GLY A 112 7.27 -8.80 -26.54
N LYS A 113 7.05 -9.79 -27.38
CA LYS A 113 8.07 -10.57 -28.05
C LYS A 113 8.58 -9.86 -29.30
N ALA A 114 9.73 -10.31 -29.78
CA ALA A 114 10.28 -9.89 -31.06
C ALA A 114 9.28 -10.20 -32.19
N GLY A 115 9.02 -9.21 -33.05
CA GLY A 115 8.06 -9.32 -34.15
C GLY A 115 6.61 -8.96 -33.77
N GLU A 116 6.27 -8.78 -32.49
CA GLU A 116 4.94 -8.35 -32.08
C GLU A 116 4.73 -6.84 -32.27
N THR A 117 3.46 -6.41 -32.31
CA THR A 117 3.06 -5.01 -32.42
C THR A 117 2.48 -4.48 -31.10
N LEU A 118 2.33 -3.15 -30.98
CA LEU A 118 1.79 -2.52 -29.77
C LEU A 118 0.33 -2.92 -29.50
N GLU A 119 -0.44 -3.23 -30.54
CA GLU A 119 -1.84 -3.65 -30.47
C GLU A 119 -1.98 -5.04 -29.82
N GLN A 120 -0.97 -5.91 -29.99
CA GLN A 120 -0.93 -7.23 -29.39
C GLN A 120 -0.65 -7.20 -27.88
N LEU A 121 -0.18 -6.05 -27.35
CA LEU A 121 -0.09 -5.83 -25.91
C LEU A 121 -1.47 -5.50 -25.33
N VAL A 122 -2.28 -6.52 -25.10
CA VAL A 122 -3.61 -6.36 -24.51
C VAL A 122 -3.52 -6.02 -23.02
N TYR A 123 -4.26 -5.01 -22.58
CA TYR A 123 -4.26 -4.55 -21.18
C TYR A 123 -5.64 -4.05 -20.73
N PRO A 124 -5.92 -4.00 -19.42
CA PRO A 124 -7.12 -3.35 -18.91
C PRO A 124 -7.02 -1.84 -19.16
N VAL A 125 -7.99 -1.27 -19.89
CA VAL A 125 -8.11 0.19 -20.11
C VAL A 125 -8.99 0.86 -19.06
N ARG A 126 -9.94 0.10 -18.54
CA ARG A 126 -10.93 0.51 -17.56
C ARG A 126 -11.22 -0.68 -16.65
N ILE A 127 -11.19 -0.45 -15.35
CA ILE A 127 -11.64 -1.39 -14.33
C ILE A 127 -12.70 -0.66 -13.53
N THR A 128 -13.89 -1.23 -13.50
CA THR A 128 -15.00 -0.80 -12.65
C THR A 128 -15.28 -1.95 -11.70
N LEU A 129 -15.29 -1.67 -10.41
CA LEU A 129 -15.61 -2.68 -9.42
C LEU A 129 -17.12 -2.62 -9.16
N GLY A 130 -17.83 -3.61 -9.69
CA GLY A 130 -19.28 -3.76 -9.55
C GLY A 130 -19.68 -4.28 -8.17
N GLY A 131 -19.52 -3.47 -7.15
CA GLY A 131 -20.64 -3.15 -6.27
C GLY A 131 -21.08 -1.77 -6.73
N GLY A 132 -22.36 -1.40 -6.63
CA GLY A 132 -22.72 -0.01 -6.92
C GLY A 132 -21.75 0.95 -6.22
N ALA A 133 -21.65 2.20 -6.68
CA ALA A 133 -21.40 3.26 -5.69
C ALA A 133 -22.26 2.86 -4.50
N PRO A 134 -21.69 2.64 -3.29
CA PRO A 134 -22.54 2.31 -2.16
C PRO A 134 -23.63 3.36 -2.23
N GLU A 135 -24.87 2.90 -2.33
CA GLU A 135 -26.05 3.72 -2.57
C GLU A 135 -25.92 4.99 -1.73
N LYS A 136 -25.48 6.12 -2.32
CA LYS A 136 -24.89 7.26 -1.58
C LYS A 136 -24.27 6.86 -0.21
N ALA A 137 -23.24 6.02 -0.14
CA ALA A 137 -22.60 5.55 1.11
C ALA A 137 -23.48 5.76 2.35
N ALA A 138 -24.58 5.02 2.46
CA ALA A 138 -25.37 5.01 3.68
C ALA A 138 -24.47 4.50 4.79
N GLY A 139 -23.73 5.41 5.43
CA GLY A 139 -22.78 5.14 6.50
C GLY A 139 -21.31 5.47 6.22
N ALA A 140 -20.98 6.64 5.66
CA ALA A 140 -19.63 7.18 5.93
C ALA A 140 -19.48 7.31 7.47
N MET A 141 -18.60 6.50 8.08
CA MET A 141 -18.40 6.58 9.52
C MET A 141 -17.65 7.86 9.82
N GLU A 142 -18.30 8.75 10.56
CA GLU A 142 -17.63 9.91 11.12
C GLU A 142 -16.59 9.43 12.14
N LEU A 143 -15.33 9.76 11.88
CA LEU A 143 -14.28 9.55 12.86
C LEU A 143 -14.34 10.67 13.87
N ASN A 144 -14.58 10.32 15.12
CA ASN A 144 -14.31 11.23 16.21
C ASN A 144 -12.78 11.35 16.37
N ILE A 145 -12.22 12.39 15.76
CA ILE A 145 -10.82 12.78 15.95
C ILE A 145 -10.80 13.84 17.06
N PRO A 146 -10.13 13.58 18.19
CA PRO A 146 -10.05 14.53 19.29
C PRO A 146 -9.58 15.91 18.83
N ALA A 147 -10.10 16.97 19.45
CA ALA A 147 -9.78 18.35 19.09
C ALA A 147 -8.27 18.65 19.12
N ALA A 148 -7.50 17.95 19.96
CA ALA A 148 -6.05 18.00 20.02
C ALA A 148 -5.37 17.67 18.67
N PHE A 149 -6.05 16.94 17.79
CA PHE A 149 -5.57 16.51 16.47
C PHE A 149 -6.31 17.20 15.31
N ALA A 150 -7.05 18.28 15.56
CA ALA A 150 -7.79 19.01 14.52
C ALA A 150 -6.90 19.58 13.39
N SER A 151 -5.63 19.86 13.69
CA SER A 151 -4.64 20.33 12.72
C SER A 151 -3.91 19.20 11.97
N ALA A 152 -4.37 17.95 12.10
CA ALA A 152 -3.80 16.84 11.34
C ALA A 152 -3.92 17.11 9.83
N GLY A 153 -2.85 16.82 9.09
CA GLY A 153 -2.84 16.86 7.62
C GLY A 153 -3.28 15.53 7.01
N GLU A 154 -3.05 14.42 7.70
CA GLU A 154 -3.47 13.09 7.27
C GLU A 154 -3.98 12.29 8.47
N VAL A 155 -5.05 11.51 8.25
CA VAL A 155 -5.59 10.54 9.22
C VAL A 155 -5.71 9.19 8.51
N VAL A 156 -5.20 8.13 9.14
CA VAL A 156 -5.14 6.78 8.58
C VAL A 156 -5.69 5.80 9.60
N SER A 157 -6.50 4.84 9.14
CA SER A 157 -6.94 3.69 9.91
C SER A 157 -6.37 2.38 9.36
N LEU A 158 -6.13 1.42 10.24
CA LEU A 158 -5.92 0.01 9.91
C LEU A 158 -7.01 -0.81 10.61
N SER A 159 -7.73 -1.66 9.88
CA SER A 159 -8.67 -2.59 10.51
C SER A 159 -7.91 -3.65 11.32
N TRP A 160 -8.44 -4.09 12.46
CA TRP A 160 -7.77 -5.10 13.28
C TRP A 160 -7.66 -6.44 12.55
N ASP A 161 -8.73 -6.85 11.87
CA ASP A 161 -8.91 -8.16 11.26
C ASP A 161 -8.00 -8.44 10.04
N SER A 162 -7.68 -7.40 9.27
CA SER A 162 -7.04 -7.54 7.97
C SER A 162 -5.89 -6.54 7.76
N LEU A 163 -5.70 -5.61 8.71
CA LEU A 163 -4.68 -4.56 8.65
C LEU A 163 -4.75 -3.74 7.35
N ILE A 164 -5.95 -3.61 6.77
CA ILE A 164 -6.16 -2.84 5.55
C ILE A 164 -6.06 -1.35 5.87
N ARG A 165 -5.13 -0.67 5.19
CA ARG A 165 -4.92 0.78 5.30
C ARG A 165 -6.03 1.55 4.62
N ILE A 166 -6.70 2.42 5.36
CA ILE A 166 -7.72 3.34 4.86
C ILE A 166 -7.31 4.75 5.24
N GLN A 167 -7.21 5.63 4.25
CA GLN A 167 -7.00 7.05 4.50
C GLN A 167 -8.36 7.74 4.68
N ALA A 168 -8.52 8.48 5.77
CA ALA A 168 -9.73 9.25 6.01
C ALA A 168 -9.77 10.47 5.08
N GLY A 169 -10.96 10.79 4.59
CA GLY A 169 -11.25 12.05 3.92
C GLY A 169 -11.61 13.12 4.94
N ARG A 170 -11.33 14.38 4.63
CA ARG A 170 -11.81 15.53 5.40
C ARG A 170 -12.98 16.15 4.67
N ASP A 171 -14.12 16.26 5.33
CA ASP A 171 -15.28 16.95 4.79
C ASP A 171 -14.95 18.45 4.65
N PRO A 172 -15.07 19.04 3.45
CA PRO A 172 -14.70 20.44 3.23
C PRO A 172 -15.67 21.45 3.86
N GLY A 173 -16.92 21.05 4.16
CA GLY A 173 -17.93 21.91 4.76
C GLY A 173 -17.88 21.90 6.29
N THR A 174 -17.78 20.71 6.91
CA THR A 174 -17.76 20.56 8.38
C THR A 174 -16.34 20.51 8.95
N GLY A 175 -15.34 20.20 8.12
CA GLY A 175 -13.97 19.96 8.55
C GLY A 175 -13.76 18.62 9.28
N THR A 176 -14.80 17.78 9.39
CA THR A 176 -14.76 16.51 10.12
C THR A 176 -14.13 15.39 9.30
N TRP A 177 -13.50 14.44 9.99
CA TRP A 177 -12.85 13.31 9.35
C TRP A 177 -13.84 12.17 9.13
N ARG A 178 -13.82 11.57 7.95
CA ARG A 178 -14.69 10.45 7.59
C ARG A 178 -13.87 9.31 7.01
N LEU A 179 -14.18 8.10 7.47
CA LEU A 179 -13.73 6.89 6.78
C LEU A 179 -14.81 6.45 5.80
N PRO A 180 -14.41 6.02 4.59
CA PRO A 180 -15.27 5.19 3.76
C PRO A 180 -15.72 3.97 4.56
N ASP A 181 -17.01 3.59 4.46
CA ASP A 181 -17.49 2.37 5.09
C ASP A 181 -16.64 1.18 4.61
N ALA A 182 -16.07 0.48 5.56
CA ALA A 182 -15.16 -0.62 5.33
C ALA A 182 -15.45 -1.78 6.30
N GLY A 183 -16.74 -1.95 6.61
CA GLY A 183 -17.22 -2.93 7.58
C GLY A 183 -16.96 -2.42 9.00
N GLY A 184 -18.03 -2.36 9.80
CA GLY A 184 -17.94 -2.06 11.22
C GLY A 184 -16.99 -3.04 11.91
N GLY A 185 -15.99 -2.51 12.62
CA GLY A 185 -14.95 -3.29 13.28
C GLY A 185 -13.95 -2.37 13.95
N ARG A 186 -13.21 -2.88 14.95
CA ARG A 186 -12.18 -2.12 15.66
C ARG A 186 -11.06 -1.70 14.69
N ARG A 187 -10.47 -0.54 14.96
CA ARG A 187 -9.48 0.07 14.06
C ARG A 187 -8.36 0.70 14.85
N PHE A 188 -7.14 0.48 14.40
CA PHE A 188 -6.03 1.31 14.82
C PHE A 188 -6.07 2.62 14.05
N LEU A 189 -5.86 3.75 14.72
CA LEU A 189 -5.77 5.06 14.10
C LEU A 189 -4.37 5.64 14.23
N ALA A 190 -3.94 6.40 13.22
CA ALA A 190 -2.78 7.25 13.33
C ALA A 190 -3.00 8.54 12.55
N VAL A 191 -2.50 9.64 13.10
CA VAL A 191 -2.59 10.99 12.53
C VAL A 191 -1.19 11.51 12.26
N ARG A 192 -1.05 12.28 11.18
CA ARG A 192 0.17 13.04 10.87
C ARG A 192 -0.19 14.52 10.86
N GLY A 193 0.42 15.27 11.77
CA GLY A 193 0.27 16.71 11.88
C GLY A 193 1.61 17.45 11.83
N PRO A 194 1.61 18.77 12.04
CA PRO A 194 2.83 19.58 12.03
C PRO A 194 3.88 19.13 13.07
N ALA A 195 3.44 18.60 14.20
CA ALA A 195 4.31 18.14 15.28
C ALA A 195 4.86 16.71 15.09
N GLY A 196 4.49 16.02 14.00
CA GLY A 196 4.91 14.65 13.72
C GLY A 196 3.74 13.66 13.65
N ILE A 197 4.02 12.41 14.01
CA ILE A 197 3.04 11.32 13.93
C ILE A 197 2.55 10.97 15.34
N THR A 198 1.24 10.82 15.49
CA THR A 198 0.63 10.25 16.70
C THR A 198 -0.16 9.01 16.32
N ALA A 199 0.08 7.89 17.00
CA ALA A 199 -0.64 6.64 16.81
C ALA A 199 -1.52 6.36 18.04
N GLY A 200 -2.73 5.88 17.80
CA GLY A 200 -3.61 5.35 18.82
C GLY A 200 -3.08 4.03 19.34
N TRP A 201 -2.87 3.95 20.65
CA TRP A 201 -2.42 2.74 21.32
C TRP A 201 -2.95 2.69 22.75
N SER A 202 -3.15 1.49 23.30
CA SER A 202 -3.57 1.35 24.69
C SER A 202 -2.49 1.82 25.65
N ASP A 203 -2.87 2.49 26.74
CA ASP A 203 -1.94 2.89 27.80
C ASP A 203 -1.50 1.70 28.67
N SER A 204 -2.15 0.55 28.54
CA SER A 204 -1.74 -0.70 29.20
C SER A 204 -0.51 -1.28 28.53
N GLN A 205 0.53 -1.58 29.32
CA GLN A 205 1.76 -2.21 28.85
C GLN A 205 1.93 -3.58 29.53
N ASP A 206 1.97 -4.62 28.71
CA ASP A 206 2.35 -5.97 29.11
C ASP A 206 3.85 -6.13 28.86
N PHE A 207 4.65 -6.05 29.92
CA PHE A 207 6.12 -6.08 29.83
C PHE A 207 6.67 -7.45 29.46
N GLU A 208 5.97 -8.52 29.81
CA GLU A 208 6.39 -9.89 29.48
C GLU A 208 6.18 -10.12 27.98
N MET A 209 4.98 -9.83 27.48
CA MET A 209 4.69 -9.89 26.05
C MET A 209 5.56 -8.91 25.24
N TRP A 210 5.89 -7.76 25.82
CA TRP A 210 6.82 -6.81 25.20
C TRP A 210 8.19 -7.43 24.92
N ALA A 211 8.81 -8.05 25.93
CA ALA A 211 10.13 -8.67 25.78
C ALA A 211 10.10 -9.79 24.73
N LEU A 212 9.07 -10.63 24.75
CA LEU A 212 8.89 -11.69 23.77
C LEU A 212 8.76 -11.16 22.33
N VAL A 213 8.01 -10.07 22.14
CA VAL A 213 7.88 -9.41 20.84
C VAL A 213 9.20 -8.76 20.41
N GLU A 214 9.98 -8.19 21.32
CA GLU A 214 11.31 -7.66 20.99
C GLU A 214 12.24 -8.75 20.44
N ASP A 215 12.26 -9.91 21.08
CA ASP A 215 13.05 -11.06 20.61
C ASP A 215 12.55 -11.54 19.23
N ALA A 216 11.23 -11.69 19.05
CA ALA A 216 10.64 -12.07 17.76
C ALA A 216 10.96 -11.06 16.63
N LEU A 217 11.09 -9.76 16.96
CA LEU A 217 11.47 -8.73 15.99
C LEU A 217 12.93 -8.85 15.52
N LEU A 218 13.83 -9.43 16.33
CA LEU A 218 15.22 -9.69 15.95
C LEU A 218 15.32 -10.81 14.92
N GLU A 219 14.42 -11.80 14.98
CA GLU A 219 14.40 -12.93 14.06
C GLU A 219 13.77 -12.61 12.69
N LEU A 220 13.00 -11.52 12.61
CA LEU A 220 12.38 -11.04 11.38
C LEU A 220 13.43 -10.65 10.33
N ARG A 221 13.70 -11.54 9.38
CA ARG A 221 14.49 -11.25 8.19
C ARG A 221 13.69 -10.37 7.23
N ASP A 222 13.90 -9.06 7.30
CA ASP A 222 13.21 -8.07 6.46
C ASP A 222 14.21 -7.04 5.91
N PHE A 223 13.76 -6.23 4.95
CA PHE A 223 14.46 -5.13 4.32
C PHE A 223 14.93 -4.04 5.29
N PHE A 224 14.31 -3.88 6.46
CA PHE A 224 14.67 -2.83 7.43
C PHE A 224 15.74 -3.29 8.41
N ASP A 225 16.72 -2.42 8.67
CA ASP A 225 17.88 -2.73 9.51
C ASP A 225 17.60 -2.47 10.99
N ASP A 226 16.75 -1.48 11.28
CA ASP A 226 16.42 -1.03 12.63
C ASP A 226 14.92 -1.13 12.85
N ARG A 227 14.53 -1.57 14.05
CA ARG A 227 13.13 -1.78 14.46
C ARG A 227 13.00 -1.26 15.86
N ARG A 228 12.20 -0.20 16.03
CA ARG A 228 11.85 0.32 17.34
C ARG A 228 10.44 -0.13 17.67
N LEU A 229 10.31 -1.01 18.66
CA LEU A 229 9.02 -1.37 19.23
C LEU A 229 8.47 -0.16 19.99
N LEU A 230 7.23 0.21 19.69
CA LEU A 230 6.54 1.36 20.29
C LEU A 230 5.36 0.91 21.13
N GLY A 231 4.71 -0.18 20.76
CA GLY A 231 3.50 -0.65 21.45
C GLY A 231 3.31 -2.15 21.22
N VAL A 232 2.77 -2.82 22.23
CA VAL A 232 2.29 -4.20 22.14
C VAL A 232 0.85 -4.23 22.65
N HIS A 233 0.01 -5.02 21.97
CA HIS A 233 -1.36 -5.25 22.36
C HIS A 233 -1.72 -6.72 22.13
N VAL A 234 -2.13 -7.40 23.20
CA VAL A 234 -2.68 -8.75 23.16
C VAL A 234 -4.16 -8.63 22.84
N ALA A 235 -4.60 -9.24 21.74
CA ALA A 235 -6.01 -9.27 21.41
C ALA A 235 -6.80 -10.11 22.43
N PRO A 236 -8.14 -9.94 22.53
CA PRO A 236 -8.95 -10.68 23.50
C PRO A 236 -8.93 -12.20 23.35
N ASP A 237 -8.50 -12.73 22.20
CA ASP A 237 -8.35 -14.17 21.96
C ASP A 237 -7.10 -14.76 22.66
N GLY A 238 -6.17 -13.93 23.15
CA GLY A 238 -4.94 -14.37 23.81
C GLY A 238 -3.88 -14.99 22.89
N GLU A 239 -4.17 -15.13 21.60
CA GLU A 239 -3.30 -15.76 20.59
C GLU A 239 -2.85 -14.74 19.54
N THR A 240 -3.62 -13.68 19.32
CA THR A 240 -3.29 -12.65 18.34
C THR A 240 -2.60 -11.48 19.02
N ILE A 241 -1.36 -11.22 18.64
CA ILE A 241 -0.59 -10.09 19.19
C ILE A 241 -0.41 -9.03 18.11
N TYR A 242 -0.60 -7.76 18.45
CA TYR A 242 -0.28 -6.64 17.58
C TYR A 242 0.92 -5.89 18.15
N SER A 243 1.90 -5.61 17.31
CA SER A 243 3.01 -4.73 17.66
C SER A 243 3.07 -3.52 16.76
N LEU A 244 3.15 -2.33 17.36
CA LEU A 244 3.41 -1.07 16.67
C LEU A 244 4.91 -0.87 16.57
N VAL A 245 5.43 -0.81 15.35
CA VAL A 245 6.87 -0.78 15.10
C VAL A 245 7.22 0.34 14.14
N LEU A 246 8.21 1.13 14.51
CA LEU A 246 8.91 2.03 13.57
C LEU A 246 10.11 1.29 12.98
N GLN A 247 10.06 1.02 11.69
CA GLN A 247 11.13 0.32 10.97
C GLN A 247 11.92 1.30 10.11
N ILE A 248 13.24 1.22 10.18
CA ILE A 248 14.15 2.18 9.54
C ILE A 248 15.25 1.42 8.80
N ARG A 249 15.53 1.87 7.58
CA ARG A 249 16.69 1.41 6.81
C ARG A 249 17.89 2.30 7.16
N ARG A 250 18.98 1.68 7.60
CA ARG A 250 20.29 2.33 7.78
C ARG A 250 21.03 2.41 6.45
N GLY A 251 20.96 1.35 5.64
CA GLY A 251 21.56 1.32 4.30
C GLY A 251 20.87 2.28 3.32
N GLY A 252 21.66 2.97 2.49
CA GLY A 252 21.09 3.70 1.35
C GLY A 252 20.49 2.73 0.33
N THR A 253 19.36 3.10 -0.26
CA THR A 253 18.86 2.45 -1.48
C THR A 253 19.64 2.95 -2.70
N THR A 254 19.59 2.21 -3.81
CA THR A 254 20.20 2.60 -5.11
C THR A 254 19.53 3.82 -5.77
N LEU A 255 18.57 4.45 -5.08
CA LEU A 255 17.98 5.70 -5.53
C LEU A 255 19.05 6.80 -5.44
N ASP A 256 19.40 7.37 -6.59
CA ASP A 256 20.39 8.44 -6.76
C ASP A 256 19.87 9.79 -6.22
N ARG A 257 19.58 9.84 -4.92
CA ARG A 257 18.98 10.99 -4.24
C ARG A 257 19.56 11.15 -2.84
N THR A 258 19.65 12.41 -2.40
CA THR A 258 20.03 12.81 -1.03
C THR A 258 19.15 12.20 0.07
N ARG A 259 17.93 11.80 -0.28
CA ARG A 259 17.02 11.01 0.56
C ARG A 259 16.94 9.58 0.02
N ASN A 260 17.60 8.65 0.68
CA ASN A 260 17.72 7.26 0.23
C ASN A 260 17.52 6.23 1.35
N ARG A 261 17.08 6.64 2.54
CA ARG A 261 16.84 5.75 3.68
C ARG A 261 15.33 5.61 3.96
N PRO A 262 14.68 4.54 3.48
CA PRO A 262 13.28 4.29 3.76
C PRO A 262 12.98 4.11 5.25
N TRP A 263 11.78 4.51 5.65
CA TRP A 263 11.20 4.21 6.95
C TRP A 263 9.71 3.91 6.80
N ARG A 264 9.15 3.11 7.72
CA ARG A 264 7.70 2.93 7.86
C ARG A 264 7.29 2.78 9.32
N LEU A 265 6.13 3.35 9.66
CA LEU A 265 5.38 3.05 10.87
C LEU A 265 4.31 2.02 10.52
N ALA A 266 4.40 0.85 11.13
CA ALA A 266 3.56 -0.30 10.79
C ALA A 266 3.07 -1.02 12.04
N ILE A 267 1.96 -1.74 11.88
CA ILE A 267 1.51 -2.77 12.80
C ILE A 267 1.89 -4.12 12.22
N ILE A 268 2.54 -4.96 13.03
CA ILE A 268 2.74 -6.36 12.73
C ILE A 268 1.73 -7.14 13.57
N ARG A 269 0.96 -8.02 12.91
CA ARG A 269 0.12 -8.99 13.60
C ARG A 269 0.87 -10.30 13.68
N TRP A 270 0.87 -10.87 14.86
CA TRP A 270 1.48 -12.15 15.18
C TRP A 270 0.42 -13.15 15.59
N LYS A 271 0.70 -14.41 15.31
CA LYS A 271 0.11 -15.53 16.03
C LYS A 271 1.11 -16.01 17.05
N PHE A 272 0.69 -16.05 18.30
CA PHE A 272 1.47 -16.48 19.45
C PHE A 272 0.99 -17.87 19.86
N ASP A 273 1.90 -18.82 19.83
CA ASP A 273 1.70 -20.15 20.39
C ASP A 273 2.12 -20.12 21.86
N GLN A 274 1.18 -20.32 22.77
CA GLN A 274 1.43 -20.27 24.21
C GLN A 274 2.23 -21.47 24.71
N ASP A 275 2.08 -22.63 24.07
CA ASP A 275 2.74 -23.88 24.49
C ASP A 275 4.22 -23.86 24.10
N GLU A 276 4.53 -23.34 22.91
CA GLU A 276 5.89 -23.25 22.38
C GLU A 276 6.57 -21.89 22.63
N ALA A 277 5.84 -20.91 23.20
CA ALA A 277 6.25 -19.51 23.33
C ALA A 277 6.78 -18.92 22.00
N ALA A 278 6.17 -19.32 20.88
CA ALA A 278 6.65 -19.04 19.54
C ALA A 278 5.79 -17.98 18.83
N PHE A 279 6.43 -17.14 18.02
CA PHE A 279 5.77 -16.10 17.23
C PHE A 279 5.82 -16.40 15.74
N MET A 280 4.67 -16.31 15.09
CA MET A 280 4.56 -16.27 13.63
C MET A 280 4.01 -14.93 13.16
N ALA A 281 4.77 -14.22 12.33
CA ALA A 281 4.28 -13.00 11.68
C ALA A 281 3.16 -13.35 10.67
N ALA A 282 1.92 -12.96 11.01
CA ALA A 282 0.69 -13.32 10.30
C ALA A 282 0.07 -12.16 9.50
N GLY A 283 0.65 -10.96 9.58
CA GLY A 283 0.19 -9.81 8.80
C GLY A 283 1.00 -8.55 9.09
N LEU A 284 0.97 -7.61 8.13
CA LEU A 284 1.60 -6.31 8.28
C LEU A 284 0.72 -5.22 7.65
N GLY A 285 0.38 -4.20 8.45
CA GLY A 285 -0.33 -3.01 8.03
C GLY A 285 0.55 -1.77 8.17
N CYS A 286 0.59 -0.91 7.16
CA CYS A 286 1.40 0.30 7.20
C CYS A 286 0.52 1.53 7.40
N PHE A 287 0.79 2.33 8.43
CA PHE A 287 0.15 3.64 8.57
C PHE A 287 0.79 4.64 7.60
N PHE A 288 2.09 4.81 7.77
CA PHE A 288 2.88 5.88 7.18
C PHE A 288 4.23 5.36 6.75
N ARG A 289 4.70 5.81 5.59
CA ARG A 289 6.05 5.55 5.10
C ARG A 289 6.67 6.81 4.52
N GLY A 290 7.99 6.80 4.41
CA GLY A 290 8.73 7.87 3.78
C GLY A 290 10.17 7.48 3.50
N ILE A 291 10.92 8.43 2.97
CA ILE A 291 12.35 8.28 2.73
C ILE A 291 13.03 9.49 3.36
N LYS A 292 14.01 9.26 4.23
CA LYS A 292 14.77 10.31 4.91
C LYS A 292 16.19 10.44 4.35
N ALA A 293 16.81 11.59 4.60
CA ALA A 293 18.24 11.76 4.38
C ALA A 293 19.07 11.02 5.45
N ALA A 294 20.37 10.88 5.20
CA ALA A 294 21.30 10.29 6.17
C ALA A 294 21.37 11.12 7.47
N SER A 295 21.41 12.44 7.35
CA SER A 295 21.51 13.41 8.45
C SER A 295 20.17 13.71 9.15
N GLU A 296 19.05 13.33 8.56
CA GLU A 296 17.72 13.60 9.11
C GLU A 296 17.35 12.50 10.12
N PRO A 297 16.83 12.85 11.31
CA PRO A 297 16.37 11.85 12.27
C PRO A 297 15.14 11.09 11.72
N PRO A 298 14.87 9.88 12.23
CA PRO A 298 13.59 9.21 11.99
C PRO A 298 12.40 10.09 12.44
N PRO A 299 11.20 9.89 11.88
CA PRO A 299 10.03 10.63 12.33
C PRO A 299 9.76 10.34 13.82
N ALA A 300 9.47 11.39 14.58
CA ALA A 300 8.98 11.25 15.93
C ALA A 300 7.57 10.66 15.91
N VAL A 301 7.37 9.59 16.68
CA VAL A 301 6.06 8.94 16.86
C VAL A 301 5.67 9.04 18.33
N ARG A 302 4.47 9.54 18.60
CA ARG A 302 3.86 9.61 19.92
C ARG A 302 2.69 8.64 20.00
N LEU A 303 2.39 8.15 21.20
CA LEU A 303 1.20 7.34 21.46
C LEU A 303 0.13 8.17 22.13
N SER A 304 -1.13 7.81 21.92
CA SER A 304 -2.26 8.45 22.60
C SER A 304 -3.40 7.45 22.77
N GLY A 305 -3.84 7.24 24.01
CA GLY A 305 -5.06 6.50 24.31
C GLY A 305 -6.33 7.14 23.74
N GLU A 306 -6.34 8.45 23.44
CA GLU A 306 -7.50 9.13 22.84
C GLU A 306 -7.76 8.71 21.38
N LEU A 307 -6.76 8.15 20.71
CA LEU A 307 -6.87 7.61 19.35
C LEU A 307 -7.02 6.07 19.34
N TRP A 308 -7.08 5.44 20.51
CA TRP A 308 -7.27 4.00 20.66
C TRP A 308 -8.75 3.63 20.51
N GLN A 309 -9.08 2.74 19.55
CA GLN A 309 -10.44 2.37 19.17
C GLN A 309 -10.61 0.87 18.87
#